data_AF-A0A8J5NXA5-F1
#
_entry.id   AF-A0A8J5NXA5-F1
#
_cell.length_a   1.000
_cell.length_b   1.000
_cell.length_c   1.000
_cell.angle_alpha   90.00
_cell.angle_beta   90.00
_cell.angle_gamma   90.00
#
_symmetry.space_group_name_H-M   'P 1'
#
loop_
_entity.id
_entity.type
_entity.pdbx_description
1 polymer ?
#
loop_
_entity_poly.entity_id
_entity_poly.type
_entity_poly.pdbx_seq_one_letter_code
_entity_poly.pdbx_strand_id
1 'polypeptide(L)'
;MPQLKPLPDCEGPKLECFIDDITTCDFKLVGLLGSGCHSQVWKAEINGKVYAIKMFFHLGAHEPSFLMDPIDDDIPDPFDEYEPPVAMSQMSQSTITGLRLHATSFYNECRVFGRLKELGREDLAIKAYGYLQFDLSDEKVRQHFLPFGNGVRRGLASRENKEPTDEDVIRRLMQHDDLRIPMMAIVKEWVHSFEGPKWVRGVAEGKECWQRIEADRTVVKRDIGHLPRLLRNLRELHKSGIVIRDLKWQQYLDGQLVDFSFAWTIPHIFGPESGLRPRWSFESMAAWDLQCFQTILNDFDTRAESSMPPLRKHNLVAWQSDDMYERLRPRPQLYGPVLPMLVYDGDFQPMVHRPPFDPANFNWRAVQKSTKKGATGRVTKTKASSKKSAKRSVK
;
A
#
# COMPACT_ATOMS: atom_id res chain seq x y z
N MET A 1 -1.87 -26.23 -12.37
CA MET A 1 -1.55 -25.75 -11.01
C MET A 1 -2.80 -25.89 -10.15
N PRO A 2 -2.72 -26.35 -8.89
CA PRO A 2 -3.85 -26.23 -7.96
C PRO A 2 -4.23 -24.75 -7.84
N GLN A 3 -5.53 -24.46 -7.80
CA GLN A 3 -6.02 -23.09 -7.64
C GLN A 3 -5.53 -22.55 -6.30
N LEU A 4 -4.67 -21.53 -6.33
CA LEU A 4 -4.11 -20.93 -5.12
C LEU A 4 -5.24 -20.34 -4.25
N LYS A 5 -5.12 -20.49 -2.94
CA LYS A 5 -6.13 -20.04 -1.97
C LYS A 5 -5.99 -18.54 -1.66
N PRO A 6 -7.07 -17.85 -1.25
CA PRO A 6 -6.99 -16.44 -0.88
C PRO A 6 -6.03 -16.19 0.30
N LEU A 7 -5.30 -15.08 0.26
CA LEU A 7 -4.28 -14.69 1.25
C LEU A 7 -4.63 -13.39 1.98
N PRO A 8 -4.16 -13.16 3.21
CA PRO A 8 -3.37 -14.06 4.06
C PRO A 8 -4.16 -15.22 4.65
N ASP A 9 -3.45 -16.22 5.16
CA ASP A 9 -4.00 -17.39 5.85
C ASP A 9 -4.34 -17.12 7.33
N CYS A 10 -5.02 -16.00 7.60
CA CYS A 10 -5.53 -15.65 8.93
C CYS A 10 -7.02 -15.26 8.88
N GLU A 11 -7.60 -14.94 10.03
CA GLU A 11 -8.96 -14.39 10.09
C GLU A 11 -9.03 -12.98 9.53
N GLY A 12 -10.15 -12.67 8.88
CA GLY A 12 -10.42 -11.35 8.32
C GLY A 12 -10.31 -11.33 6.79
N PRO A 13 -10.05 -10.14 6.23
CA PRO A 13 -10.11 -9.92 4.79
C PRO A 13 -8.97 -10.62 4.05
N LYS A 14 -9.31 -11.18 2.89
CA LYS A 14 -8.38 -11.91 2.02
C LYS A 14 -8.46 -11.39 0.59
N LEU A 15 -7.34 -11.43 -0.10
CA LEU A 15 -7.22 -11.16 -1.52
C LEU A 15 -7.13 -12.49 -2.29
N GLU A 16 -7.98 -12.62 -3.30
CA GLU A 16 -7.98 -13.75 -4.23
C GLU A 16 -6.72 -13.75 -5.11
N CYS A 17 -6.33 -14.93 -5.59
CA CYS A 17 -5.28 -15.06 -6.58
C CYS A 17 -5.72 -14.41 -7.89
N PHE A 18 -4.78 -13.76 -8.59
CA PHE A 18 -4.99 -13.32 -9.95
C PHE A 18 -5.17 -14.55 -10.87
N ILE A 19 -6.07 -14.43 -11.85
CA ILE A 19 -6.58 -15.60 -12.58
C ILE A 19 -5.59 -16.07 -13.65
N ASP A 20 -4.86 -15.14 -14.27
CA ASP A 20 -3.91 -15.48 -15.33
C ASP A 20 -2.56 -15.92 -14.74
N ASP A 21 -2.04 -17.03 -15.25
CA ASP A 21 -0.72 -17.56 -14.88
C ASP A 21 0.35 -17.01 -15.82
N ILE A 22 1.25 -16.18 -15.28
CA ILE A 22 2.31 -15.51 -16.02
C ILE A 22 3.29 -16.46 -16.73
N THR A 23 3.34 -17.74 -16.33
CA THR A 23 4.19 -18.75 -16.98
C THR A 23 3.57 -19.31 -18.26
N THR A 24 2.26 -19.11 -18.46
CA THR A 24 1.49 -19.68 -19.59
C THR A 24 0.80 -18.64 -20.46
N CYS A 25 0.52 -17.45 -19.92
CA CYS A 25 -0.15 -16.39 -20.66
C CYS A 25 0.83 -15.54 -21.48
N ASP A 26 0.31 -14.68 -22.35
CA ASP A 26 1.12 -13.64 -23.01
C ASP A 26 1.45 -12.55 -22.00
N PHE A 27 2.61 -12.70 -21.33
CA PHE A 27 3.13 -11.77 -20.33
C PHE A 27 4.31 -10.97 -20.89
N LYS A 28 4.21 -9.65 -20.82
CA LYS A 28 5.27 -8.72 -21.27
C LYS A 28 5.48 -7.62 -20.24
N LEU A 29 6.70 -7.46 -19.79
CA LEU A 29 7.10 -6.29 -19.01
C LEU A 29 7.39 -5.12 -19.95
N VAL A 30 6.75 -3.99 -19.66
CA VAL A 30 6.89 -2.76 -20.45
C VAL A 30 7.97 -1.85 -19.84
N GLY A 31 8.03 -1.78 -18.50
CA GLY A 31 9.08 -1.02 -17.82
C GLY A 31 8.85 -0.83 -16.33
N LEU A 32 9.92 -0.44 -15.63
CA LEU A 32 9.88 -0.10 -14.21
C LEU A 32 9.19 1.26 -14.01
N LEU A 33 8.22 1.29 -13.12
CA LEU A 33 7.42 2.47 -12.79
C LEU A 33 7.94 3.19 -11.55
N GLY A 34 8.45 2.44 -10.57
CA GLY A 34 9.01 2.97 -9.35
C GLY A 34 9.55 1.88 -8.45
N SER A 35 10.38 2.26 -7.48
CA SER A 35 10.91 1.37 -6.45
C SER A 35 10.81 2.08 -5.11
N GLY A 36 10.46 1.33 -4.07
CA GLY A 36 10.50 1.77 -2.68
C GLY A 36 11.37 0.83 -1.84
N CYS A 37 11.31 0.97 -0.53
CA CYS A 37 12.05 0.13 0.44
C CYS A 37 11.61 -1.34 0.44
N HIS A 38 10.38 -1.66 0.05
CA HIS A 38 9.81 -3.02 0.16
C HIS A 38 9.47 -3.68 -1.17
N SER A 39 9.48 -2.93 -2.27
CA SER A 39 8.90 -3.40 -3.52
C SER A 39 9.32 -2.55 -4.72
N GLN A 40 9.15 -3.14 -5.90
CA GLN A 40 9.16 -2.45 -7.18
C GLN A 40 7.79 -2.52 -7.83
N VAL A 41 7.41 -1.47 -8.57
CA VAL A 41 6.19 -1.45 -9.38
C VAL A 41 6.58 -1.46 -10.84
N TRP A 42 5.98 -2.37 -11.60
CA TRP A 42 6.26 -2.60 -13.02
C TRP A 42 5.00 -2.38 -13.86
N LYS A 43 5.15 -1.76 -15.02
CA LYS A 43 4.12 -1.75 -16.06
C LYS A 43 4.24 -3.05 -16.82
N ALA A 44 3.13 -3.78 -16.90
CA ALA A 44 3.09 -5.05 -17.60
C ALA A 44 1.84 -5.15 -18.47
N GLU A 45 1.95 -5.93 -19.54
CA GLU A 45 0.84 -6.37 -20.35
C GLU A 45 0.62 -7.87 -20.12
N ILE A 46 -0.62 -8.24 -19.79
CA ILE A 46 -1.06 -9.63 -19.62
C ILE A 46 -2.25 -9.82 -20.56
N ASN A 47 -2.12 -10.72 -21.54
CA ASN A 47 -3.17 -11.04 -22.51
C ASN A 47 -3.74 -9.78 -23.22
N GLY A 48 -2.88 -8.85 -23.61
CA GLY A 48 -3.29 -7.61 -24.29
C GLY A 48 -3.85 -6.51 -23.40
N LYS A 49 -3.90 -6.71 -22.07
CA LYS A 49 -4.35 -5.68 -21.11
C LYS A 49 -3.19 -5.20 -20.24
N VAL A 50 -3.13 -3.88 -20.05
CA VAL A 50 -2.07 -3.22 -19.27
C VAL A 50 -2.45 -3.15 -17.80
N TYR A 51 -1.46 -3.45 -16.95
CA TYR A 51 -1.55 -3.45 -15.49
C TYR A 51 -0.33 -2.78 -14.86
N ALA A 52 -0.47 -2.38 -13.59
CA ALA A 52 0.65 -2.11 -12.70
C ALA A 52 0.83 -3.31 -11.77
N ILE A 53 2.02 -3.90 -11.76
CA ILE A 53 2.36 -5.06 -10.92
C ILE A 53 3.34 -4.61 -9.85
N LYS A 54 2.91 -4.62 -8.58
CA LYS A 54 3.79 -4.35 -7.44
C LYS A 54 4.38 -5.67 -6.97
N MET A 55 5.69 -5.83 -7.11
CA MET A 55 6.47 -7.01 -6.71
C MET A 55 7.20 -6.69 -5.42
N PHE A 56 7.02 -7.52 -4.40
CA PHE A 56 7.57 -7.29 -3.06
C PHE A 56 8.92 -8.00 -2.92
N PHE A 57 9.92 -7.29 -2.43
CA PHE A 57 11.23 -7.88 -2.11
C PHE A 57 11.06 -8.94 -1.02
N HIS A 58 12.07 -9.83 -0.89
CA HIS A 58 12.04 -10.92 0.08
C HIS A 58 11.68 -10.42 1.49
N LEU A 59 12.34 -9.34 1.96
CA LEU A 59 12.05 -8.73 3.26
C LEU A 59 10.60 -8.19 3.34
N GLY A 60 10.12 -7.50 2.30
CA GLY A 60 8.76 -6.93 2.29
C GLY A 60 7.63 -7.98 2.24
N ALA A 61 7.93 -9.18 1.77
CA ALA A 61 6.97 -10.29 1.72
C ALA A 61 6.97 -11.15 3.00
N HIS A 62 8.12 -11.28 3.66
CA HIS A 62 8.33 -12.29 4.71
C HIS A 62 8.71 -11.74 6.09
N GLU A 63 9.31 -10.54 6.16
CA GLU A 63 9.70 -9.91 7.41
C GLU A 63 8.67 -8.87 7.86
N PRO A 64 8.08 -9.02 9.06
CA PRO A 64 7.05 -8.12 9.53
C PRO A 64 7.62 -6.76 9.93
N SER A 65 6.91 -5.68 9.61
CA SER A 65 7.21 -4.31 10.05
C SER A 65 6.05 -3.77 10.87
N PHE A 66 6.32 -3.47 12.14
CA PHE A 66 5.27 -3.18 13.11
C PHE A 66 5.64 -2.19 14.22
N LEU A 67 6.77 -1.49 14.09
CA LEU A 67 7.20 -0.47 15.03
C LEU A 67 6.13 0.61 15.20
N MET A 68 5.89 1.02 16.45
CA MET A 68 4.94 2.07 16.83
C MET A 68 5.57 3.00 17.87
N ASP A 69 6.03 4.17 17.44
CA ASP A 69 6.57 5.16 18.36
C ASP A 69 5.45 5.95 19.01
N PRO A 70 5.51 6.25 20.32
CA PRO A 70 6.63 5.99 21.23
C PRO A 70 6.45 4.71 22.07
N ILE A 71 5.54 3.79 21.72
CA ILE A 71 5.33 2.57 22.55
C ILE A 71 6.52 1.62 22.40
N ASP A 72 7.13 1.59 21.22
CA ASP A 72 8.26 0.72 20.88
C ASP A 72 9.61 1.46 20.89
N ASP A 73 9.63 2.76 21.23
CA ASP A 73 10.84 3.56 21.43
C ASP A 73 11.52 3.21 22.75
N ASP A 74 12.25 2.10 22.76
CA ASP A 74 13.52 2.05 23.46
C ASP A 74 14.58 2.55 22.44
N ILE A 75 14.62 3.86 22.15
CA ILE A 75 15.78 4.44 21.46
C ILE A 75 16.89 4.51 22.52
N PRO A 76 17.94 3.67 22.47
CA PRO A 76 19.12 3.93 23.30
C PRO A 76 19.70 5.26 22.80
N ASP A 77 20.20 6.07 23.73
CA ASP A 77 21.09 7.18 23.42
C ASP A 77 22.11 6.69 22.36
N PRO A 78 22.48 7.45 21.32
CA PRO A 78 23.55 7.07 20.39
C PRO A 78 24.90 6.69 21.07
N PHE A 79 25.03 6.87 22.39
CA PHE A 79 26.14 6.42 23.23
C PHE A 79 25.87 5.15 24.08
N ASP A 80 24.66 4.63 24.13
CA ASP A 80 24.34 3.39 24.84
C ASP A 80 24.56 2.17 23.93
N GLU A 81 25.23 1.15 24.47
CA GLU A 81 25.42 -0.13 23.80
C GLU A 81 24.04 -0.70 23.44
N TYR A 82 23.82 -0.94 22.14
CA TYR A 82 22.60 -1.51 21.59
C TYR A 82 22.24 -2.83 22.30
N GLU A 83 21.37 -2.77 23.29
CA GLU A 83 20.62 -3.93 23.75
C GLU A 83 19.37 -4.03 22.88
N PRO A 84 19.29 -5.01 21.94
CA PRO A 84 18.11 -5.13 21.09
C PRO A 84 16.87 -5.32 21.95
N PRO A 85 15.77 -4.58 21.69
CA PRO A 85 14.51 -4.75 22.39
C PRO A 85 14.09 -6.21 22.25
N VAL A 86 13.93 -6.90 23.39
CA VAL A 86 13.52 -8.31 23.54
C VAL A 86 13.79 -9.15 22.29
N ALA A 87 14.99 -9.71 22.21
CA ALA A 87 15.41 -10.53 21.08
C ALA A 87 14.27 -11.43 20.60
N MET A 88 14.03 -11.47 19.29
CA MET A 88 13.02 -12.31 18.61
C MET A 88 13.02 -13.78 19.09
N SER A 89 14.11 -14.23 19.74
CA SER A 89 14.24 -15.49 20.47
C SER A 89 13.31 -15.67 21.68
N GLN A 90 12.77 -14.60 22.26
CA GLN A 90 11.84 -14.66 23.39
C GLN A 90 10.36 -14.66 22.95
N MET A 91 10.07 -14.35 21.69
CA MET A 91 8.71 -14.37 21.16
C MET A 91 8.27 -15.78 20.79
N SER A 92 7.03 -16.13 21.13
CA SER A 92 6.47 -17.43 20.71
C SER A 92 6.36 -17.51 19.18
N GLN A 93 6.55 -18.70 18.62
CA GLN A 93 6.43 -18.92 17.17
C GLN A 93 5.04 -18.59 16.62
N SER A 94 3.99 -18.74 17.43
CA SER A 94 2.63 -18.34 17.06
C SER A 94 2.51 -16.81 16.95
N THR A 95 3.14 -16.04 17.84
CA THR A 95 3.20 -14.57 17.72
C THR A 95 3.96 -14.15 16.47
N ILE A 96 5.12 -14.73 16.19
CA ILE A 96 5.91 -14.44 14.98
C ILE A 96 5.11 -14.76 13.71
N THR A 97 4.43 -15.91 13.69
CA THR A 97 3.56 -16.30 12.57
C THR A 97 2.40 -15.32 12.40
N GLY A 98 1.76 -14.91 13.50
CA GLY A 98 0.71 -13.90 13.48
C GLY A 98 1.20 -12.54 12.98
N LEU A 99 2.37 -12.09 13.42
CA LEU A 99 3.01 -10.88 12.93
C LEU A 99 3.26 -10.94 11.42
N ARG A 100 3.79 -12.05 10.91
CA ARG A 100 3.99 -12.22 9.48
C ARG A 100 2.68 -12.04 8.71
N LEU A 101 1.60 -12.71 9.15
CA LEU A 101 0.31 -12.65 8.48
C LEU A 101 -0.40 -11.28 8.57
N HIS A 102 -0.05 -10.46 9.55
CA HIS A 102 -0.71 -9.19 9.83
C HIS A 102 0.11 -7.95 9.55
N ALA A 103 1.44 -8.06 9.44
CA ALA A 103 2.37 -6.93 9.45
C ALA A 103 3.50 -7.00 8.41
N THR A 104 3.52 -7.95 7.47
CA THR A 104 4.40 -7.82 6.29
C THR A 104 3.75 -6.92 5.25
N SER A 105 4.56 -6.20 4.47
CA SER A 105 4.07 -5.24 3.48
C SER A 105 3.15 -5.87 2.43
N PHE A 106 3.48 -7.09 1.99
CA PHE A 106 2.64 -7.84 1.07
C PHE A 106 1.27 -8.19 1.68
N TYR A 107 1.25 -8.72 2.91
CA TYR A 107 0.00 -9.11 3.55
C TYR A 107 -0.83 -7.90 3.99
N ASN A 108 -0.22 -6.78 4.37
CA ASN A 108 -0.91 -5.53 4.63
C ASN A 108 -1.76 -5.09 3.43
N GLU A 109 -1.17 -5.06 2.23
CA GLU A 109 -1.91 -4.73 1.01
C GLU A 109 -3.01 -5.76 0.70
N CYS A 110 -2.71 -7.06 0.82
CA CYS A 110 -3.72 -8.11 0.59
C CYS A 110 -4.94 -7.91 1.49
N ARG A 111 -4.73 -7.57 2.76
CA ARG A 111 -5.81 -7.38 3.73
C ARG A 111 -6.62 -6.12 3.44
N VAL A 112 -5.98 -5.02 3.03
CA VAL A 112 -6.70 -3.81 2.61
C VAL A 112 -7.55 -4.09 1.37
N PHE A 113 -6.96 -4.62 0.30
CA PHE A 113 -7.72 -4.88 -0.93
C PHE A 113 -8.80 -5.95 -0.73
N GLY A 114 -8.54 -6.95 0.11
CA GLY A 114 -9.54 -7.91 0.55
C GLY A 114 -10.73 -7.23 1.25
N ARG A 115 -10.45 -6.29 2.16
CA ARG A 115 -11.48 -5.52 2.90
C ARG A 115 -12.32 -4.67 1.94
N LEU A 116 -11.68 -4.00 0.97
CA LEU A 116 -12.39 -3.18 -0.01
C LEU A 116 -13.32 -4.04 -0.89
N LYS A 117 -12.88 -5.24 -1.29
CA LYS A 117 -13.72 -6.21 -2.01
C LYS A 117 -14.88 -6.73 -1.18
N GLU A 118 -14.62 -7.12 0.08
CA GLU A 118 -15.66 -7.58 1.01
C GLU A 118 -16.78 -6.55 1.22
N LEU A 119 -16.42 -5.26 1.25
CA LEU A 119 -17.36 -4.17 1.44
C LEU A 119 -17.96 -3.61 0.14
N GLY A 120 -17.49 -4.04 -1.03
CA GLY A 120 -17.86 -3.44 -2.31
C GLY A 120 -17.45 -1.96 -2.41
N ARG A 121 -16.33 -1.59 -1.78
CA ARG A 121 -15.79 -0.22 -1.70
C ARG A 121 -14.44 -0.08 -2.39
N GLU A 122 -14.25 -0.80 -3.48
CA GLU A 122 -13.06 -0.67 -4.34
C GLU A 122 -12.91 0.75 -4.92
N ASP A 123 -13.94 1.62 -4.82
CA ASP A 123 -13.90 3.04 -5.21
C ASP A 123 -13.00 3.92 -4.31
N LEU A 124 -12.63 3.42 -3.13
CA LEU A 124 -11.83 4.18 -2.17
C LEU A 124 -10.34 4.26 -2.55
N ALA A 125 -9.86 3.33 -3.38
CA ALA A 125 -8.44 3.17 -3.75
C ALA A 125 -8.32 2.69 -5.21
N ILE A 126 -7.09 2.45 -5.67
CA ILE A 126 -6.87 1.77 -6.94
C ILE A 126 -7.44 0.34 -6.88
N LYS A 127 -7.98 -0.15 -7.99
CA LYS A 127 -8.47 -1.52 -8.05
C LYS A 127 -7.32 -2.53 -8.03
N ALA A 128 -7.42 -3.55 -7.18
CA ALA A 128 -6.53 -4.72 -7.19
C ALA A 128 -7.25 -5.94 -7.76
N TYR A 129 -6.68 -6.55 -8.80
CA TYR A 129 -7.26 -7.71 -9.46
C TYR A 129 -7.00 -9.01 -8.70
N GLY A 130 -5.86 -9.11 -8.03
CA GLY A 130 -5.48 -10.26 -7.21
C GLY A 130 -3.99 -10.24 -6.91
N TYR A 131 -3.54 -11.20 -6.11
CA TYR A 131 -2.12 -11.42 -5.90
C TYR A 131 -1.57 -12.42 -6.93
N LEU A 132 -0.27 -12.34 -7.20
CA LEU A 132 0.50 -13.24 -8.03
C LEU A 132 1.63 -13.84 -7.20
N GLN A 133 1.95 -15.09 -7.51
CA GLN A 133 3.11 -15.79 -6.97
C GLN A 133 3.82 -16.49 -8.12
N PHE A 134 5.14 -16.30 -8.24
CA PHE A 134 5.93 -16.93 -9.28
C PHE A 134 7.35 -17.23 -8.79
N ASP A 135 7.96 -18.25 -9.39
CA ASP A 135 9.28 -18.73 -9.02
C ASP A 135 10.34 -18.08 -9.93
N LEU A 136 11.32 -17.40 -9.33
CA LEU A 136 12.42 -16.79 -10.07
C LEU A 136 13.51 -17.80 -10.45
N SER A 137 13.46 -19.04 -9.96
CA SER A 137 14.31 -20.13 -10.46
C SER A 137 13.86 -20.64 -11.84
N ASP A 138 12.59 -20.44 -12.21
CA ASP A 138 12.08 -20.77 -13.54
C ASP A 138 12.73 -19.86 -14.60
N GLU A 139 13.41 -20.50 -15.56
CA GLU A 139 14.06 -19.82 -16.68
C GLU A 139 13.07 -18.98 -17.49
N LYS A 140 11.85 -19.48 -17.74
CA LYS A 140 10.84 -18.74 -18.52
C LYS A 140 10.46 -17.45 -17.84
N VAL A 141 10.32 -17.47 -16.51
CA VAL A 141 10.03 -16.28 -15.72
C VAL A 141 11.18 -15.29 -15.80
N ARG A 142 12.43 -15.76 -15.60
CA ARG A 142 13.63 -14.89 -15.64
C ARG A 142 13.80 -14.18 -16.98
N GLN A 143 13.50 -14.85 -18.09
CA GLN A 143 13.61 -14.27 -19.44
C GLN A 143 12.78 -12.99 -19.63
N HIS A 144 11.68 -12.81 -18.90
CA HIS A 144 10.91 -11.56 -18.94
C HIS A 144 11.67 -10.37 -18.31
N PHE A 145 12.57 -10.63 -17.37
CA PHE A 145 13.25 -9.60 -16.57
C PHE A 145 14.68 -9.30 -17.02
N LEU A 146 15.38 -10.28 -17.60
CA LEU A 146 16.76 -10.13 -18.08
C LEU A 146 16.99 -8.92 -19.01
N PRO A 147 16.07 -8.53 -19.92
CA PRO A 147 16.23 -7.32 -20.74
C PRO A 147 16.44 -6.03 -19.92
N PHE A 148 15.95 -5.99 -18.68
CA PHE A 148 16.11 -4.85 -17.77
C PHE A 148 17.37 -4.94 -16.88
N GLY A 149 18.09 -6.06 -16.91
CA GLY A 149 19.25 -6.35 -16.07
C GLY A 149 20.59 -5.81 -16.59
N ASN A 150 20.65 -5.21 -17.79
CA ASN A 150 21.92 -4.80 -18.41
C ASN A 150 22.74 -3.81 -17.56
N GLY A 151 22.08 -2.89 -16.86
CA GLY A 151 22.76 -1.96 -15.95
C GLY A 151 23.36 -2.67 -14.74
N VAL A 152 22.59 -3.60 -14.16
CA VAL A 152 22.99 -4.41 -13.02
C VAL A 152 24.18 -5.32 -13.38
N ARG A 153 24.12 -5.97 -14.55
CA ARG A 153 25.20 -6.80 -15.10
C ARG A 153 26.53 -6.03 -15.17
N ARG A 154 26.52 -4.84 -15.77
CA ARG A 154 27.73 -3.99 -15.84
C ARG A 154 28.28 -3.62 -14.46
N GLY A 155 27.38 -3.27 -13.53
CA GLY A 155 27.74 -2.92 -12.15
C GLY A 155 28.37 -4.08 -11.38
N LEU A 156 27.86 -5.29 -11.53
CA LEU A 156 28.41 -6.50 -10.92
C LEU A 156 29.76 -6.87 -11.52
N ALA A 157 29.87 -6.90 -12.85
CA ALA A 157 31.12 -7.20 -13.55
C ALA A 157 32.28 -6.28 -13.12
N SER A 158 31.97 -5.00 -12.86
CA SER A 158 32.95 -4.01 -12.40
C SER A 158 33.38 -4.18 -10.94
N ARG A 159 32.56 -4.82 -10.09
CA ARG A 159 32.85 -5.04 -8.66
C ARG A 159 33.55 -6.36 -8.40
N GLU A 160 33.14 -7.42 -9.07
CA GLU A 160 33.54 -8.79 -8.75
C GLU A 160 34.65 -9.32 -9.66
N ASN A 161 35.09 -8.55 -10.66
CA ASN A 161 36.13 -8.93 -11.62
C ASN A 161 35.83 -10.28 -12.32
N LYS A 162 34.55 -10.65 -12.42
CA LYS A 162 34.01 -11.87 -13.03
C LYS A 162 32.72 -11.54 -13.77
N GLU A 163 32.47 -12.23 -14.88
CA GLU A 163 31.19 -12.11 -15.58
C GLU A 163 30.05 -12.68 -14.71
N PRO A 164 29.05 -11.86 -14.33
CA PRO A 164 27.95 -12.30 -13.49
C PRO A 164 27.00 -13.22 -14.26
N THR A 165 26.45 -14.21 -13.57
CA THR A 165 25.44 -15.11 -14.14
C THR A 165 24.08 -14.42 -14.25
N ASP A 166 23.17 -15.01 -15.05
CA ASP A 166 21.79 -14.52 -15.14
C ASP A 166 21.08 -14.56 -13.79
N GLU A 167 21.39 -15.54 -12.94
CA GLU A 167 20.90 -15.60 -11.56
C GLU A 167 21.40 -14.43 -10.72
N ASP A 168 22.69 -14.08 -10.80
CA ASP A 168 23.26 -12.95 -10.04
C ASP A 168 22.57 -11.64 -10.42
N VAL A 169 22.32 -11.45 -11.73
CA VAL A 169 21.61 -10.28 -12.26
C VAL A 169 20.18 -10.24 -11.73
N ILE A 170 19.46 -11.36 -11.74
CA ILE A 170 18.07 -11.43 -11.26
C ILE A 170 17.98 -11.21 -9.75
N ARG A 171 18.84 -11.87 -8.94
CA ARG A 171 18.89 -11.67 -7.48
C ARG A 171 19.09 -10.20 -7.14
N ARG A 172 20.02 -9.53 -7.84
CA ARG A 172 20.32 -8.12 -7.59
C ARG A 172 19.23 -7.18 -8.11
N LEU A 173 18.66 -7.43 -9.28
CA LEU A 173 17.57 -6.63 -9.85
C LEU A 173 16.31 -6.70 -8.98
N MET A 174 15.98 -7.90 -8.50
CA MET A 174 14.77 -8.19 -7.72
C MET A 174 14.95 -8.04 -6.21
N GLN A 175 16.17 -7.77 -5.74
CA GLN A 175 16.53 -7.77 -4.32
C GLN A 175 16.02 -9.04 -3.61
N HIS A 176 16.38 -10.18 -4.20
CA HIS A 176 15.86 -11.48 -3.83
C HIS A 176 17.02 -12.45 -3.58
N ASP A 177 17.28 -12.75 -2.31
CA ASP A 177 18.48 -13.49 -1.93
C ASP A 177 18.42 -14.97 -2.27
N ASP A 178 17.23 -15.59 -2.22
CA ASP A 178 17.04 -17.01 -2.52
C ASP A 178 15.95 -17.21 -3.57
N LEU A 179 16.33 -17.45 -4.83
CA LEU A 179 15.38 -17.58 -5.95
C LEU A 179 14.39 -18.75 -5.81
N ARG A 180 14.62 -19.70 -4.89
CA ARG A 180 13.70 -20.82 -4.60
C ARG A 180 12.49 -20.38 -3.78
N ILE A 181 12.58 -19.21 -3.14
CA ILE A 181 11.46 -18.60 -2.43
C ILE A 181 10.62 -17.87 -3.48
N PRO A 182 9.31 -18.14 -3.58
CA PRO A 182 8.47 -17.50 -4.58
C PRO A 182 8.39 -15.99 -4.37
N MET A 183 8.49 -15.24 -5.47
CA MET A 183 8.25 -13.81 -5.48
C MET A 183 6.75 -13.56 -5.33
N MET A 184 6.39 -12.64 -4.43
CA MET A 184 5.00 -12.24 -4.19
C MET A 184 4.71 -10.90 -4.86
N ALA A 185 3.57 -10.79 -5.54
CA ALA A 185 3.18 -9.58 -6.24
C ALA A 185 1.67 -9.31 -6.17
N ILE A 186 1.25 -8.08 -6.45
CA ILE A 186 -0.16 -7.68 -6.56
C ILE A 186 -0.39 -7.00 -7.91
N VAL A 187 -1.40 -7.48 -8.63
CA VAL A 187 -1.83 -6.92 -9.92
C VAL A 187 -2.86 -5.83 -9.68
N LYS A 188 -2.53 -4.61 -10.06
CA LYS A 188 -3.34 -3.41 -9.87
C LYS A 188 -3.74 -2.80 -11.20
N GLU A 189 -4.80 -2.01 -11.16
CA GLU A 189 -5.22 -1.18 -12.29
C GLU A 189 -4.12 -0.19 -12.66
N TRP A 190 -3.91 -0.05 -13.98
CA TRP A 190 -2.99 0.91 -14.55
C TRP A 190 -3.67 2.28 -14.64
N VAL A 191 -3.02 3.32 -14.11
CA VAL A 191 -3.49 4.69 -14.19
C VAL A 191 -2.68 5.44 -15.26
N HIS A 192 -3.32 5.89 -16.33
CA HIS A 192 -2.66 6.54 -17.47
C HIS A 192 -1.90 7.81 -17.11
N SER A 193 -2.30 8.52 -16.05
CA SER A 193 -1.58 9.71 -15.58
C SER A 193 -0.16 9.41 -15.07
N PHE A 194 0.19 8.13 -14.92
CA PHE A 194 1.51 7.65 -14.49
C PHE A 194 2.46 7.36 -15.66
N GLU A 195 2.30 8.00 -16.82
CA GLU A 195 3.41 8.15 -17.77
C GLU A 195 4.41 9.13 -17.14
N GLY A 196 5.24 8.60 -16.24
CA GLY A 196 6.02 9.37 -15.28
C GLY A 196 6.78 10.52 -15.94
N PRO A 197 6.77 11.72 -15.33
CA PRO A 197 7.74 12.74 -15.69
C PRO A 197 9.17 12.24 -15.38
N LYS A 198 10.17 12.94 -15.93
CA LYS A 198 11.60 12.57 -16.03
C LYS A 198 12.30 12.04 -14.75
N TRP A 199 11.66 12.07 -13.58
CA TRP A 199 12.18 11.61 -12.29
C TRP A 199 12.37 10.08 -12.18
N VAL A 200 11.53 9.23 -12.80
CA VAL A 200 11.74 7.75 -12.75
C VAL A 200 13.01 7.34 -13.49
N ARG A 201 13.40 8.08 -14.53
CA ARG A 201 14.62 7.81 -15.30
C ARG A 201 15.89 8.09 -14.48
N GLY A 202 15.85 9.02 -13.52
CA GLY A 202 16.97 9.32 -12.63
C GLY A 202 17.32 8.16 -11.69
N VAL A 203 16.31 7.50 -11.10
CA VAL A 203 16.51 6.37 -10.18
C VAL A 203 17.04 5.13 -10.91
N ALA A 204 16.53 4.84 -12.12
CA ALA A 204 17.04 3.75 -12.95
C ALA A 204 18.48 3.99 -13.47
N GLU A 205 18.92 5.25 -13.52
CA GLU A 205 20.27 5.66 -13.94
C GLU A 205 21.21 5.97 -12.76
N GLY A 206 20.81 5.73 -11.50
CA GLY A 206 21.65 6.01 -10.32
C GLY A 206 21.88 7.49 -10.04
N LYS A 207 21.04 8.39 -10.57
CA LYS A 207 21.07 9.82 -10.29
C LYS A 207 20.15 10.14 -9.12
N GLU A 208 20.71 10.25 -7.92
CA GLU A 208 20.05 10.90 -6.80
C GLU A 208 19.89 12.38 -7.11
N CYS A 209 18.69 12.78 -7.55
CA CYS A 209 18.33 14.18 -7.49
C CYS A 209 16.82 14.30 -7.40
N TRP A 210 16.34 14.68 -6.22
CA TRP A 210 15.02 15.28 -6.00
C TRP A 210 14.98 16.66 -6.67
N GLN A 211 15.19 16.70 -7.99
CA GLN A 211 15.02 17.93 -8.74
C GLN A 211 13.55 18.33 -8.62
N ARG A 212 13.34 19.43 -7.92
CA ARG A 212 12.08 20.14 -7.78
C ARG A 212 11.67 20.67 -9.16
N ILE A 213 11.18 19.78 -10.02
CA ILE A 213 10.58 20.19 -11.29
C ILE A 213 9.32 20.97 -10.88
N GLU A 214 9.28 22.25 -11.23
CA GLU A 214 8.10 23.08 -11.05
C GLU A 214 6.92 22.37 -11.69
N ALA A 215 5.96 21.96 -10.86
CA ALA A 215 4.78 21.25 -11.34
C ALA A 215 3.97 22.21 -12.22
N ASP A 216 3.63 21.77 -13.43
CA ASP A 216 2.74 22.52 -14.33
C ASP A 216 1.47 22.94 -13.56
N ARG A 217 1.12 24.22 -13.66
CA ARG A 217 -0.08 24.80 -13.05
C ARG A 217 -1.34 23.98 -13.35
N THR A 218 -1.46 23.40 -14.53
CA THR A 218 -2.62 22.55 -14.89
C THR A 218 -2.69 21.29 -14.04
N VAL A 219 -1.54 20.68 -13.75
CA VAL A 219 -1.39 19.52 -12.87
C VAL A 219 -1.73 19.90 -11.43
N VAL A 220 -1.15 21.00 -10.92
CA VAL A 220 -1.45 21.50 -9.56
C VAL A 220 -2.95 21.78 -9.40
N LYS A 221 -3.57 22.45 -10.36
CA LYS A 221 -5.01 22.75 -10.34
C LYS A 221 -5.87 21.48 -10.33
N ARG A 222 -5.51 20.47 -11.14
CA ARG A 222 -6.19 19.17 -11.16
C ARG A 222 -6.07 18.48 -9.80
N ASP A 223 -4.87 18.39 -9.26
CA ASP A 223 -4.58 17.68 -8.03
C ASP A 223 -5.26 18.33 -6.82
N ILE A 224 -5.29 19.66 -6.75
CA ILE A 224 -6.09 20.41 -5.75
C ILE A 224 -7.57 20.03 -5.84
N GLY A 225 -8.10 19.83 -7.05
CA GLY A 225 -9.47 19.40 -7.29
C GLY A 225 -9.79 18.01 -6.71
N HIS A 226 -8.79 17.15 -6.51
CA HIS A 226 -8.98 15.82 -5.92
C HIS A 226 -9.02 15.84 -4.38
N LEU A 227 -8.40 16.83 -3.73
CA LEU A 227 -8.21 16.86 -2.27
C LEU A 227 -9.50 16.61 -1.45
N PRO A 228 -10.67 17.19 -1.79
CA PRO A 228 -11.90 16.92 -1.02
C PRO A 228 -12.31 15.45 -1.08
N ARG A 229 -12.16 14.80 -2.24
CA ARG A 229 -12.45 13.38 -2.43
C ARG A 229 -11.45 12.52 -1.66
N LEU A 230 -10.18 12.88 -1.69
CA LEU A 230 -9.11 12.16 -1.00
C LEU A 230 -9.33 12.14 0.52
N LEU A 231 -9.61 13.30 1.13
CA LEU A 231 -9.90 13.39 2.57
C LEU A 231 -11.15 12.59 2.96
N ARG A 232 -12.20 12.63 2.10
CA ARG A 232 -13.39 11.82 2.30
C ARG A 232 -13.06 10.33 2.25
N ASN A 233 -12.30 9.90 1.25
CA ASN A 233 -11.93 8.49 1.08
C ASN A 233 -11.07 8.00 2.26
N LEU A 234 -10.14 8.81 2.77
CA LEU A 234 -9.36 8.49 3.97
C LEU A 234 -10.25 8.19 5.18
N ARG A 235 -11.25 9.04 5.44
CA ARG A 235 -12.22 8.82 6.53
C ARG A 235 -13.06 7.56 6.31
N GLU A 236 -13.40 7.24 5.08
CA GLU A 236 -14.13 6.01 4.74
C GLU A 236 -13.26 4.75 4.90
N LEU A 237 -11.94 4.84 4.68
CA LEU A 237 -10.99 3.77 5.02
C LEU A 237 -10.94 3.55 6.54
N HIS A 238 -10.86 4.62 7.34
CA HIS A 238 -10.93 4.54 8.81
C HIS A 238 -12.23 3.89 9.28
N LYS A 239 -13.38 4.29 8.73
CA LYS A 239 -14.67 3.63 8.99
C LYS A 239 -14.70 2.15 8.63
N SER A 240 -13.88 1.73 7.66
CA SER A 240 -13.76 0.35 7.19
C SER A 240 -12.77 -0.49 8.02
N GLY A 241 -12.25 0.07 9.12
CA GLY A 241 -11.28 -0.59 9.99
C GLY A 241 -9.87 -0.63 9.42
N ILE A 242 -9.53 0.30 8.51
CA ILE A 242 -8.21 0.40 7.87
C ILE A 242 -7.52 1.69 8.34
N VAL A 243 -6.24 1.62 8.71
CA VAL A 243 -5.32 2.76 8.89
C VAL A 243 -4.14 2.62 7.94
N ILE A 244 -3.59 3.71 7.41
CA ILE A 244 -2.54 3.68 6.36
C ILE A 244 -1.13 3.76 6.96
N ARG A 245 -0.95 4.57 8.01
CA ARG A 245 0.27 4.78 8.81
C ARG A 245 1.42 5.53 8.14
N ASP A 246 1.63 5.36 6.85
CA ASP A 246 2.70 6.00 6.07
C ASP A 246 2.12 6.85 4.94
N LEU A 247 1.19 7.77 5.25
CA LEU A 247 0.44 8.49 4.22
C LEU A 247 1.26 9.63 3.59
N LYS A 248 1.57 9.51 2.30
CA LYS A 248 2.39 10.46 1.54
C LYS A 248 1.71 10.83 0.22
N TRP A 249 1.89 12.08 -0.26
CA TRP A 249 1.20 12.54 -1.49
C TRP A 249 1.56 11.69 -2.72
N GLN A 250 2.80 11.20 -2.77
CA GLN A 250 3.36 10.38 -3.85
C GLN A 250 2.61 9.05 -4.04
N GLN A 251 1.85 8.62 -3.03
CA GLN A 251 1.05 7.40 -3.06
C GLN A 251 -0.34 7.63 -3.69
N TYR A 252 -0.68 8.86 -4.08
CA TYR A 252 -1.92 9.17 -4.79
C TYR A 252 -1.68 9.36 -6.29
N LEU A 253 -2.39 8.59 -7.12
CA LEU A 253 -2.39 8.71 -8.57
C LEU A 253 -3.80 9.06 -9.07
N ASP A 254 -3.94 10.18 -9.78
CA ASP A 254 -5.23 10.70 -10.28
C ASP A 254 -6.33 10.76 -9.18
N GLY A 255 -5.89 11.07 -7.96
CA GLY A 255 -6.73 11.11 -6.79
C GLY A 255 -7.27 9.74 -6.33
N GLN A 256 -6.53 8.66 -6.57
CA GLN A 256 -6.72 7.33 -5.99
C GLN A 256 -5.48 6.92 -5.21
N LEU A 257 -5.67 6.35 -4.01
CA LEU A 257 -4.56 5.83 -3.20
C LEU A 257 -4.09 4.48 -3.76
N VAL A 258 -2.78 4.30 -3.92
CA VAL A 258 -2.22 3.12 -4.59
C VAL A 258 -1.33 2.24 -3.72
N ASP A 259 -0.88 2.73 -2.57
CA ASP A 259 0.06 2.04 -1.68
C ASP A 259 -0.54 1.79 -0.30
N PHE A 260 -0.44 0.54 0.16
CA PHE A 260 -0.89 0.10 1.49
C PHE A 260 0.14 -0.76 2.21
N SER A 261 1.42 -0.66 1.84
CA SER A 261 2.50 -1.48 2.42
C SER A 261 2.55 -1.43 3.96
N PHE A 262 2.20 -0.30 4.58
CA PHE A 262 2.20 -0.15 6.04
C PHE A 262 0.82 -0.21 6.68
N ALA A 263 -0.23 -0.39 5.87
CA ALA A 263 -1.59 -0.26 6.35
C ALA A 263 -1.97 -1.42 7.27
N TRP A 264 -2.71 -1.12 8.33
CA TRP A 264 -3.28 -2.13 9.21
C TRP A 264 -4.79 -2.21 9.04
N THR A 265 -5.30 -3.43 9.07
CA THR A 265 -6.74 -3.71 8.87
C THR A 265 -7.28 -4.54 10.02
N ILE A 266 -8.44 -4.19 10.58
CA ILE A 266 -9.16 -4.98 11.59
C ILE A 266 -9.79 -6.23 10.93
N PRO A 267 -9.71 -7.43 11.54
CA PRO A 267 -9.03 -7.75 12.81
C PRO A 267 -7.50 -7.76 12.68
N HIS A 268 -6.76 -7.31 13.67
CA HIS A 268 -5.29 -7.29 13.64
C HIS A 268 -4.73 -7.97 14.88
N ILE A 269 -3.50 -8.50 14.83
CA ILE A 269 -2.83 -9.07 16.02
C ILE A 269 -2.70 -8.03 17.15
N PHE A 270 -2.51 -6.76 16.80
CA PHE A 270 -2.54 -5.61 17.72
C PHE A 270 -3.90 -4.90 17.80
N GLY A 271 -4.96 -5.56 17.32
CA GLY A 271 -6.31 -5.03 17.40
C GLY A 271 -6.80 -4.93 18.85
N PRO A 272 -7.91 -4.20 19.08
CA PRO A 272 -8.43 -3.94 20.42
C PRO A 272 -8.85 -5.22 21.18
N GLU A 273 -9.05 -6.33 20.47
CA GLU A 273 -9.48 -7.61 21.02
C GLU A 273 -8.32 -8.47 21.55
N SER A 274 -7.07 -8.19 21.15
CA SER A 274 -5.94 -9.05 21.52
C SER A 274 -5.37 -8.77 22.91
N GLY A 275 -5.59 -7.55 23.44
CA GLY A 275 -4.99 -7.09 24.69
C GLY A 275 -3.47 -6.87 24.61
N LEU A 276 -2.83 -7.09 23.45
CA LEU A 276 -1.38 -6.91 23.28
C LEU A 276 -0.95 -5.45 23.19
N ARG A 277 -1.87 -4.57 22.79
CA ARG A 277 -1.65 -3.12 22.68
C ARG A 277 -2.84 -2.36 23.26
N PRO A 278 -2.65 -1.10 23.67
CA PRO A 278 -3.75 -0.28 24.15
C PRO A 278 -4.87 -0.17 23.12
N ARG A 279 -6.13 -0.18 23.57
CA ARG A 279 -7.31 -0.10 22.69
C ARG A 279 -7.28 1.11 21.76
N TRP A 280 -6.71 2.22 22.23
CA TRP A 280 -6.63 3.47 21.49
C TRP A 280 -5.55 3.48 20.39
N SER A 281 -4.75 2.41 20.21
CA SER A 281 -3.68 2.41 19.19
C SER A 281 -4.20 2.68 17.78
N PHE A 282 -5.32 2.05 17.37
CA PHE A 282 -5.94 2.30 16.05
C PHE A 282 -6.54 3.70 15.93
N GLU A 283 -7.13 4.23 17.00
CA GLU A 283 -7.60 5.62 17.06
C GLU A 283 -6.42 6.59 16.84
N SER A 284 -5.29 6.32 17.49
CA SER A 284 -4.08 7.12 17.38
C SER A 284 -3.44 7.07 15.99
N MET A 285 -3.40 5.90 15.34
CA MET A 285 -2.94 5.78 13.95
C MET A 285 -3.87 6.48 12.95
N ALA A 286 -5.17 6.49 13.19
CA ALA A 286 -6.11 7.25 12.37
C ALA A 286 -5.95 8.77 12.54
N ALA A 287 -5.61 9.22 13.75
CA ALA A 287 -5.20 10.61 13.99
C ALA A 287 -3.93 10.97 13.21
N TRP A 288 -2.91 10.10 13.26
CA TRP A 288 -1.67 10.27 12.49
C TRP A 288 -1.93 10.37 10.98
N ASP A 289 -2.75 9.47 10.40
CA ASP A 289 -3.13 9.55 8.99
C ASP A 289 -3.72 10.93 8.60
N LEU A 290 -4.57 11.50 9.46
CA LEU A 290 -5.17 12.82 9.23
C LEU A 290 -4.15 13.94 9.35
N GLN A 291 -3.19 13.82 10.26
CA GLN A 291 -2.10 14.76 10.39
C GLN A 291 -1.19 14.72 9.15
N CYS A 292 -0.78 13.54 8.70
CA CYS A 292 -0.04 13.39 7.44
C CYS A 292 -0.82 14.02 6.27
N PHE A 293 -2.14 13.81 6.22
CA PHE A 293 -2.98 14.45 5.22
C PHE A 293 -3.01 15.98 5.33
N GLN A 294 -2.97 16.53 6.55
CA GLN A 294 -2.85 17.99 6.74
C GLN A 294 -1.51 18.52 6.21
N THR A 295 -0.41 17.78 6.34
CA THR A 295 0.87 18.12 5.69
C THR A 295 0.73 18.15 4.17
N ILE A 296 0.04 17.16 3.58
CA ILE A 296 -0.25 17.14 2.13
C ILE A 296 -1.04 18.38 1.71
N LEU A 297 -2.06 18.76 2.48
CA LEU A 297 -2.85 19.98 2.25
C LEU A 297 -1.95 21.23 2.21
N ASN A 298 -1.11 21.41 3.24
CA ASN A 298 -0.20 22.55 3.34
C ASN A 298 0.80 22.63 2.16
N ASP A 299 1.30 21.48 1.69
CA ASP A 299 2.16 21.39 0.51
C ASP A 299 1.44 21.86 -0.76
N PHE A 300 0.17 21.48 -0.94
CA PHE A 300 -0.62 21.90 -2.09
C PHE A 300 -0.98 23.38 -2.06
N ASP A 301 -1.24 23.95 -0.89
CA ASP A 301 -1.41 25.40 -0.73
C ASP A 301 -0.15 26.17 -1.13
N THR A 302 1.03 25.68 -0.73
CA THR A 302 2.32 26.25 -1.15
C THR A 302 2.53 26.17 -2.67
N ARG A 303 2.16 25.04 -3.29
CA ARG A 303 2.22 24.86 -4.76
C ARG A 303 1.20 25.77 -5.48
N ALA A 304 0.03 25.99 -4.89
CA ALA A 304 -0.99 26.88 -5.44
C ALA A 304 -0.51 28.33 -5.49
N GLU A 305 0.14 28.79 -4.42
CA GLU A 305 0.74 30.14 -4.33
C GLU A 305 1.89 30.32 -5.32
N SER A 306 2.74 29.30 -5.45
CA SER A 306 3.91 29.33 -6.34
C SER A 306 3.56 29.17 -7.82
N SER A 307 2.32 28.81 -8.16
CA SER A 307 1.87 28.65 -9.55
C SER A 307 1.78 30.00 -10.26
N MET A 308 2.04 30.04 -11.57
CA MET A 308 1.94 31.27 -12.36
C MET A 308 0.88 31.16 -13.47
N PRO A 309 -0.23 31.93 -13.41
CA PRO A 309 -0.65 32.79 -12.31
C PRO A 309 -1.09 31.98 -11.06
N PRO A 310 -1.06 32.58 -9.85
CA PRO A 310 -1.42 31.90 -8.61
C PRO A 310 -2.79 31.23 -8.67
N LEU A 311 -2.88 30.05 -8.07
CA LEU A 311 -4.12 29.30 -7.93
C LEU A 311 -4.77 29.62 -6.58
N ARG A 312 -6.10 29.46 -6.53
CA ARG A 312 -6.83 29.54 -5.26
C ARG A 312 -6.48 28.32 -4.40
N LYS A 313 -6.13 28.58 -3.14
CA LYS A 313 -5.97 27.58 -2.08
C LYS A 313 -7.23 26.76 -1.84
N HIS A 314 -7.07 25.59 -1.25
CA HIS A 314 -8.21 24.83 -0.76
C HIS A 314 -8.67 25.38 0.61
N ASN A 315 -9.90 25.06 1.02
CA ASN A 315 -10.44 25.41 2.35
C ASN A 315 -10.57 24.18 3.27
N LEU A 316 -9.77 23.14 3.03
CA LEU A 316 -9.86 21.87 3.76
C LEU A 316 -9.01 21.90 5.02
N VAL A 317 -9.51 21.24 6.07
CA VAL A 317 -8.78 20.95 7.29
C VAL A 317 -8.97 19.47 7.59
N ALA A 318 -7.88 18.72 7.56
CA ALA A 318 -7.85 17.30 7.90
C ALA A 318 -7.54 17.09 9.38
N TRP A 319 -6.60 17.88 9.91
CA TRP A 319 -6.19 17.88 11.31
C TRP A 319 -6.04 19.32 11.80
N GLN A 320 -6.60 19.62 12.97
CA GLN A 320 -6.51 20.98 13.52
C GLN A 320 -5.09 21.24 14.00
N SER A 321 -4.51 22.34 13.54
CA SER A 321 -3.23 22.84 14.04
C SER A 321 -3.44 23.40 15.44
N ASP A 322 -2.60 22.97 16.37
CA ASP A 322 -2.58 23.47 17.74
C ASP A 322 -1.78 24.79 17.79
N ASP A 323 -2.28 25.81 17.09
CA ASP A 323 -1.67 27.14 17.04
C ASP A 323 -1.60 27.75 18.46
N MET A 324 -0.52 28.47 18.74
CA MET A 324 -0.26 29.12 20.02
C MET A 324 -1.43 30.00 20.48
N TYR A 325 -2.13 30.64 19.54
CA TYR A 325 -3.29 31.49 19.82
C TYR A 325 -4.55 30.69 20.21
N GLU A 326 -4.68 29.42 19.82
CA GLU A 326 -5.79 28.56 20.26
C GLU A 326 -5.60 28.09 21.71
N ARG A 327 -4.34 27.92 22.16
CA ARG A 327 -3.98 27.54 23.55
C ARG A 327 -4.31 28.61 24.58
N LEU A 328 -4.43 29.88 24.15
CA LEU A 328 -4.78 31.00 25.02
C LEU A 328 -6.28 31.03 25.37
N ARG A 329 -7.12 30.23 24.71
CA ARG A 329 -8.54 30.08 25.08
C ARG A 329 -8.73 28.81 25.91
N PRO A 330 -9.25 28.90 27.14
CA PRO A 330 -9.58 27.72 27.93
C PRO A 330 -10.57 26.85 27.15
N ARG A 331 -10.19 25.60 26.86
CA ARG A 331 -11.11 24.58 26.31
C ARG A 331 -11.35 23.52 27.38
N PRO A 332 -12.51 23.55 28.07
CA PRO A 332 -12.87 22.55 29.08
C PRO A 332 -12.77 21.10 28.60
N GLN A 333 -12.87 20.89 27.28
CA GLN A 333 -12.81 19.59 26.61
C GLN A 333 -11.38 19.04 26.40
N LEU A 334 -10.34 19.87 26.55
CA LEU A 334 -8.93 19.48 26.46
C LEU A 334 -8.34 19.08 27.82
N TYR A 335 -9.09 19.22 28.93
CA TYR A 335 -8.64 18.83 30.26
C TYR A 335 -8.80 17.32 30.46
N GLY A 336 -7.78 16.57 30.06
CA GLY A 336 -7.60 15.14 30.30
C GLY A 336 -6.17 14.74 29.89
N PRO A 337 -5.68 13.55 30.28
CA PRO A 337 -4.39 13.08 29.80
C PRO A 337 -4.43 12.98 28.27
N VAL A 338 -3.52 13.68 27.60
CA VAL A 338 -3.41 13.59 26.14
C VAL A 338 -2.75 12.26 25.80
N LEU A 339 -3.43 11.46 24.99
CA LEU A 339 -2.88 10.17 24.52
C LEU A 339 -1.72 10.44 23.56
N PRO A 340 -0.70 9.56 23.49
CA PRO A 340 0.38 9.73 22.52
C PRO A 340 -0.15 9.48 21.10
N MET A 341 0.34 10.27 20.14
CA MET A 341 0.13 9.96 18.73
C MET A 341 1.12 8.90 18.29
N LEU A 342 0.62 7.79 17.74
CA LEU A 342 1.45 6.71 17.26
C LEU A 342 1.97 7.05 15.87
N VAL A 343 3.26 7.34 15.79
CA VAL A 343 3.94 7.76 14.57
C VAL A 343 4.76 6.61 14.01
N TYR A 344 4.90 6.59 12.69
CA TYR A 344 5.76 5.64 11.98
C TYR A 344 7.03 6.31 11.45
N ASP A 345 6.94 7.60 11.13
CA ASP A 345 8.00 8.39 10.47
C ASP A 345 7.80 9.85 10.89
N GLY A 346 8.38 10.26 12.02
CA GLY A 346 8.32 11.63 12.51
C GLY A 346 8.54 11.78 14.01
N ASP A 347 8.63 13.04 14.45
CA ASP A 347 8.80 13.38 15.86
C ASP A 347 7.55 13.02 16.68
N PHE A 348 7.76 12.68 17.96
CA PHE A 348 6.68 12.46 18.90
C PHE A 348 5.72 13.66 18.97
N GLN A 349 4.42 13.36 18.88
CA GLN A 349 3.37 14.37 19.06
C GLN A 349 2.23 13.86 19.93
N PRO A 350 1.58 14.75 20.71
CA PRO A 350 0.40 14.40 21.47
C PRO A 350 -0.84 14.32 20.56
N MET A 351 -1.69 13.31 20.76
CA MET A 351 -3.00 13.22 20.12
C MET A 351 -4.00 14.17 20.81
N VAL A 352 -3.93 15.47 20.48
CA VAL A 352 -4.76 16.54 21.06
C VAL A 352 -6.23 16.49 20.66
N HIS A 353 -6.53 15.84 19.54
CA HIS A 353 -7.88 15.66 19.03
C HIS A 353 -8.15 14.18 18.75
N ARG A 354 -9.40 13.75 18.83
CA ARG A 354 -9.78 12.40 18.37
C ARG A 354 -10.06 12.44 16.86
N PRO A 355 -9.70 11.39 16.10
CA PRO A 355 -10.11 11.28 14.71
C PRO A 355 -11.65 11.15 14.63
N PRO A 356 -12.28 11.53 13.50
CA PRO A 356 -13.73 11.40 13.32
C PRO A 356 -14.26 9.96 13.43
N PHE A 357 -13.42 8.98 13.10
CA PHE A 357 -13.74 7.56 13.17
C PHE A 357 -12.59 6.80 13.79
N ASP A 358 -12.87 6.03 14.83
CA ASP A 358 -11.93 5.07 15.41
C ASP A 358 -12.06 3.72 14.68
N PRO A 359 -11.03 3.30 13.92
CA PRO A 359 -11.05 2.05 13.17
C PRO A 359 -11.21 0.80 14.04
N ALA A 360 -10.83 0.85 15.33
CA ALA A 360 -11.00 -0.27 16.25
C ALA A 360 -12.47 -0.61 16.52
N ASN A 361 -13.40 0.31 16.24
CA ASN A 361 -14.83 0.07 16.40
C ASN A 361 -15.47 -0.63 15.19
N PHE A 362 -14.69 -0.96 14.15
CA PHE A 362 -15.22 -1.66 12.98
C PHE A 362 -15.66 -3.10 13.31
N ASN A 363 -16.95 -3.40 13.10
CA ASN A 363 -17.53 -4.71 13.38
C ASN A 363 -17.28 -5.72 12.24
N TRP A 364 -16.05 -6.23 12.18
CA TRP A 364 -15.63 -7.19 11.16
C TRP A 364 -16.39 -8.52 11.18
N ARG A 365 -16.90 -8.95 12.35
CA ARG A 365 -17.69 -10.19 12.50
C ARG A 365 -19.06 -10.09 11.82
N ALA A 366 -19.64 -8.89 11.74
CA ALA A 366 -20.91 -8.69 11.02
C ALA A 366 -20.74 -8.92 9.50
N VAL A 367 -19.59 -8.52 8.94
CA VAL A 367 -19.26 -8.71 7.52
C VAL A 367 -19.06 -10.19 7.19
N GLN A 368 -18.36 -10.94 8.04
CA GLN A 368 -18.17 -12.37 7.80
C GLN A 368 -19.47 -13.20 7.86
N LYS A 369 -20.45 -12.76 8.65
CA LYS A 369 -21.77 -13.41 8.70
C LYS A 369 -22.58 -13.18 7.42
N SER A 370 -22.45 -12.02 6.77
CA SER A 370 -23.18 -11.72 5.54
C SER A 370 -22.62 -12.47 4.34
N THR A 371 -21.30 -12.60 4.22
CA THR A 371 -20.65 -13.40 3.15
C THR A 371 -21.00 -14.90 3.25
N LYS A 372 -21.07 -15.48 4.45
CA LYS A 372 -21.52 -16.88 4.64
C LYS A 372 -22.98 -17.11 4.23
N LYS A 373 -23.87 -16.11 4.40
CA LYS A 373 -25.26 -16.19 3.92
C LYS A 373 -25.39 -16.00 2.41
N GLY A 374 -24.49 -15.23 1.78
CA GLY A 374 -24.49 -15.01 0.32
C GLY A 374 -23.86 -16.14 -0.51
N ALA A 375 -23.00 -16.97 0.08
CA ALA A 375 -22.32 -18.07 -0.61
C ALA A 375 -23.25 -19.23 -1.04
N THR A 376 -24.48 -19.29 -0.55
CA THR A 376 -25.47 -20.32 -0.93
C THR A 376 -26.32 -19.96 -2.15
N GLY A 377 -26.08 -18.81 -2.81
CA GLY A 377 -26.97 -18.37 -3.89
C GLY A 377 -26.37 -17.39 -4.89
N ARG A 378 -25.32 -17.76 -5.64
CA ARG A 378 -25.06 -17.17 -6.97
C ARG A 378 -24.02 -17.95 -7.78
N VAL A 379 -24.40 -19.11 -8.30
CA VAL A 379 -23.81 -19.64 -9.53
C VAL A 379 -24.63 -19.11 -10.69
N THR A 380 -24.31 -17.91 -11.18
CA THR A 380 -24.86 -17.44 -12.45
C THR A 380 -24.17 -18.21 -13.58
N LYS A 381 -24.81 -19.32 -14.01
CA LYS A 381 -24.56 -19.89 -15.33
C LYS A 381 -24.81 -18.81 -16.38
N THR A 382 -23.75 -18.40 -17.05
CA THR A 382 -23.78 -17.57 -18.25
C THR A 382 -24.65 -18.27 -19.29
N LYS A 383 -25.86 -17.77 -19.55
CA LYS A 383 -26.70 -18.27 -20.64
C LYS A 383 -26.10 -17.82 -21.97
N ALA A 384 -25.68 -18.78 -22.79
CA ALA A 384 -25.30 -18.59 -24.17
C ALA A 384 -26.44 -17.93 -24.97
N SER A 385 -26.07 -17.01 -25.85
CA SER A 385 -26.97 -16.30 -26.76
C SER A 385 -27.51 -17.25 -27.84
N SER A 386 -28.78 -17.63 -27.72
CA SER A 386 -29.48 -18.36 -28.79
C SER A 386 -29.86 -17.40 -29.91
N LYS A 387 -29.28 -17.63 -31.10
CA LYS A 387 -29.64 -17.00 -32.39
C LYS A 387 -31.16 -17.01 -32.61
N LYS A 388 -31.76 -15.83 -32.82
CA LYS A 388 -33.12 -15.69 -33.36
C LYS A 388 -33.08 -15.97 -34.86
N SER A 389 -33.76 -17.03 -35.28
CA SER A 389 -34.09 -17.31 -36.68
C SER A 389 -35.26 -16.44 -37.12
N ALA A 390 -35.11 -15.82 -38.29
CA ALA A 390 -36.14 -15.07 -38.98
C ALA A 390 -37.26 -16.01 -39.45
N LYS A 391 -38.53 -15.63 -39.21
CA LYS A 391 -39.68 -16.17 -39.93
C LYS A 391 -40.33 -15.07 -40.76
N ARG A 392 -40.24 -15.23 -42.07
CA ARG A 392 -41.06 -14.60 -43.10
C ARG A 392 -42.54 -14.88 -42.82
N SER A 393 -43.37 -13.84 -42.84
CA SER A 393 -44.82 -13.95 -42.97
C SER A 393 -45.19 -13.83 -44.45
N VAL A 394 -45.81 -14.88 -44.98
CA VAL A 394 -46.64 -14.85 -46.19
C VAL A 394 -48.08 -14.92 -45.71
N LYS A 395 -48.81 -13.83 -45.91
CA LYS A 395 -50.18 -13.79 -46.46
C LYS A 395 -50.62 -12.33 -46.57
#